data_AF-A0A947RU91-F1
#
_entry.id   AF-A0A947RU91-F1
#
_cell.length_a   1.000
_cell.length_b   1.000
_cell.length_c   1.000
_cell.angle_alpha   90.00
_cell.angle_beta   90.00
_cell.angle_gamma   90.00
#
_symmetry.space_group_name_H-M   'P 1'
#
loop_
_entity.id
_entity.type
_entity.pdbx_description
1 polymer ?
#
loop_
_entity_poly.entity_id
_entity_poly.type
_entity_poly.pdbx_seq_one_letter_code
_entity_poly.pdbx_strand_id
1 'polypeptide(L)'
;MKRTSFVSCLLLLLATFVPHAATAAAQDDNVEWTGISHIAWLDRDPPCPTDGAAFTVRFQAYRNDLTTARLNVDDGSATWVAASLTGTRGPYAVWSAQVPATASATLSYYIELTDGADTDYLSVGGMTSDPPVDGGFALDFATLEHAPVGATPLPGGGTVFKVWSPTRTTAHVRGEFNGWGTGDPLTKVGEHFVGRVADAAAGQKYKYYFQNAYWNTDARAKSLDPSDNYNALIVDPHGYAWQADDFDVPPFEEMIVYQLHVGTFAGRNDPYGTAPFPSRYADVAARAAHLAELGVNVVMLNPVTEFPGDYSAGYNPVTQWAPEWKYGTPDDLKQMVDTLHAHGIAVILDIVWNHFSYTDNYLWNYDGTQIYYDDPAVATPWGDQADLDRDAVRDYYADSALLWLDEYRLDGFRMDATSYMNIAPQEASGWSLMQRLNDEMDNRCADKIALAEQLPDNSWVTRPTNMGGAGFDAQYYDAFTDQLRSEIFAAAAGDPEMWRVRAIIIGNGAYLEGRHVVNYLELHDEAWPSSGGQRIVKTIDTTAPHDDDWAKGRVKL
;
A
#
# COMPACT_ATOMS: atom_id res chain seq x y z
N MET A 1 21.40 -1.10 -56.60
CA MET A 1 21.13 -2.53 -56.94
C MET A 1 21.63 -3.37 -55.77
N LYS A 2 20.88 -4.16 -55.02
CA LYS A 2 19.44 -4.45 -54.93
C LYS A 2 19.14 -4.53 -53.43
N ARG A 3 18.13 -3.80 -52.96
CA ARG A 3 17.46 -4.07 -51.68
C ARG A 3 16.54 -5.27 -51.93
N THR A 4 16.67 -6.33 -51.15
CA THR A 4 15.70 -7.44 -51.12
C THR A 4 15.00 -7.40 -49.79
N SER A 5 13.75 -6.96 -49.83
CA SER A 5 12.77 -7.03 -48.77
C SER A 5 12.48 -8.48 -48.40
N PHE A 6 12.62 -8.84 -47.13
CA PHE A 6 11.95 -9.99 -46.56
C PHE A 6 10.68 -9.48 -45.87
N VAL A 7 9.56 -9.69 -46.56
CA VAL A 7 8.22 -9.62 -45.99
C VAL A 7 7.96 -10.99 -45.37
N SER A 8 8.00 -11.09 -44.06
CA SER A 8 7.43 -12.24 -43.34
C SER A 8 6.11 -11.79 -42.74
N CYS A 9 5.04 -12.43 -43.22
CA CYS A 9 3.70 -12.32 -42.67
C CYS A 9 3.71 -12.62 -41.17
N LEU A 10 3.59 -11.58 -40.34
CA LEU A 10 3.17 -11.72 -38.97
C LEU A 10 1.65 -11.96 -38.99
N LEU A 11 1.24 -13.21 -38.81
CA LEU A 11 -0.14 -13.52 -38.49
C LEU A 11 -0.42 -12.90 -37.11
N LEU A 12 -1.04 -11.72 -37.08
CA LEU A 12 -1.70 -11.22 -35.88
C LEU A 12 -2.82 -12.20 -35.55
N LEU A 13 -2.57 -13.14 -34.64
CA LEU A 13 -3.65 -13.62 -33.79
C LEU A 13 -3.87 -12.51 -32.77
N LEU A 14 -4.85 -11.65 -33.05
CA LEU A 14 -5.56 -10.90 -32.03
C LEU A 14 -6.20 -11.92 -31.07
N ALA A 15 -5.43 -12.36 -30.07
CA ALA A 15 -6.05 -12.68 -28.80
C ALA A 15 -6.48 -11.33 -28.24
N THR A 16 -7.77 -11.04 -28.33
CA THR A 16 -8.42 -9.99 -27.57
C THR A 16 -8.05 -10.20 -26.11
N PHE A 17 -7.08 -9.42 -25.64
CA PHE A 17 -6.95 -9.12 -24.24
C PHE A 17 -8.26 -8.42 -23.87
N VAL A 18 -8.97 -8.99 -22.92
CA VAL A 18 -9.79 -8.16 -22.04
C VAL A 18 -8.88 -7.98 -20.84
N PRO A 19 -8.04 -6.93 -20.79
CA PRO A 19 -7.64 -6.46 -19.48
C PRO A 19 -8.96 -6.22 -18.71
N HIS A 20 -8.97 -6.40 -17.39
CA HIS A 20 -9.88 -5.59 -16.58
C HIS A 20 -9.40 -4.14 -16.72
N ALA A 21 -9.56 -3.57 -17.92
CA ALA A 21 -9.62 -2.16 -18.08
C ALA A 21 -10.92 -1.83 -17.36
N ALA A 22 -10.82 -1.36 -16.12
CA ALA A 22 -11.85 -0.54 -15.53
C ALA A 22 -12.03 0.65 -16.47
N THR A 23 -12.81 0.45 -17.53
CA THR A 23 -13.34 1.53 -18.33
C THR A 23 -14.49 2.11 -17.53
N ALA A 24 -14.81 3.39 -17.77
CA ALA A 24 -16.06 3.97 -17.29
C ALA A 24 -17.22 2.98 -17.46
N ALA A 25 -18.14 2.96 -16.50
CA ALA A 25 -19.34 2.15 -16.59
C ALA A 25 -20.03 2.39 -17.93
N ALA A 26 -20.67 1.34 -18.43
CA ALA A 26 -21.53 1.52 -19.59
C ALA A 26 -22.66 2.44 -19.15
N GLN A 27 -23.07 3.36 -20.03
CA GLN A 27 -24.25 4.15 -19.72
C GLN A 27 -25.48 3.24 -19.88
N ASP A 28 -25.97 2.71 -18.76
CA ASP A 28 -27.17 1.90 -18.72
C ASP A 28 -28.19 2.38 -17.66
N ASP A 29 -28.83 1.47 -16.94
CA ASP A 29 -29.92 1.75 -15.99
C ASP A 29 -29.78 0.83 -14.77
N ASN A 30 -28.54 0.48 -14.42
CA ASN A 30 -28.21 -0.45 -13.36
C ASN A 30 -26.94 0.02 -12.65
N VAL A 31 -27.00 0.16 -11.33
CA VAL A 31 -25.80 0.56 -10.57
C VAL A 31 -24.79 -0.59 -10.56
N GLU A 32 -23.56 -0.35 -11.02
CA GLU A 32 -22.50 -1.34 -10.88
C GLU A 32 -21.88 -1.30 -9.49
N TRP A 33 -22.20 -2.30 -8.67
CA TRP A 33 -21.71 -2.35 -7.29
C TRP A 33 -20.18 -2.52 -7.21
N THR A 34 -19.58 -3.13 -8.23
CA THR A 34 -18.12 -3.24 -8.32
C THR A 34 -17.55 -1.84 -8.56
N GLY A 35 -16.56 -1.42 -7.75
CA GLY A 35 -15.96 -0.08 -7.86
C GLY A 35 -16.67 1.01 -7.04
N ILE A 36 -17.81 0.70 -6.41
CA ILE A 36 -18.38 1.55 -5.36
C ILE A 36 -17.53 1.39 -4.10
N SER A 37 -17.03 2.49 -3.54
CA SER A 37 -16.24 2.44 -2.30
C SER A 37 -16.48 3.67 -1.41
N HIS A 38 -16.63 3.39 -0.12
CA HIS A 38 -16.64 4.36 0.97
C HIS A 38 -15.97 3.77 2.22
N ILE A 39 -14.80 4.29 2.57
CA ILE A 39 -14.06 3.92 3.78
C ILE A 39 -14.28 5.04 4.79
N ALA A 40 -15.19 4.78 5.72
CA ALA A 40 -15.75 5.77 6.64
C ALA A 40 -14.72 6.68 7.33
N TRP A 41 -13.58 6.16 7.78
CA TRP A 41 -12.60 6.98 8.50
C TRP A 41 -11.67 7.78 7.56
N LEU A 42 -11.56 7.38 6.30
CA LEU A 42 -10.65 7.97 5.31
C LEU A 42 -11.35 8.95 4.38
N ASP A 43 -12.61 8.65 4.05
CA ASP A 43 -13.43 9.45 3.13
C ASP A 43 -14.25 10.54 3.83
N ARG A 44 -14.05 10.72 5.13
CA ARG A 44 -14.58 11.87 5.87
C ARG A 44 -13.56 12.99 5.89
N ASP A 45 -14.05 14.21 5.76
CA ASP A 45 -13.24 15.42 5.90
C ASP A 45 -13.92 16.43 6.84
N PRO A 46 -13.43 16.62 8.07
CA PRO A 46 -12.24 15.95 8.64
C PRO A 46 -12.44 14.44 8.88
N PRO A 47 -11.37 13.63 8.94
CA PRO A 47 -11.43 12.17 9.17
C PRO A 47 -12.15 11.78 10.47
N CYS A 48 -12.02 12.62 11.50
CA CYS A 48 -12.70 12.48 12.78
C CYS A 48 -13.54 13.74 13.06
N PRO A 49 -14.77 13.83 12.54
CA PRO A 49 -15.68 14.89 12.95
C PRO A 49 -15.97 14.78 14.44
N THR A 50 -15.93 15.91 15.13
CA THR A 50 -16.09 16.03 16.59
C THR A 50 -17.15 17.07 16.92
N ASP A 51 -17.75 16.97 18.10
CA ASP A 51 -18.68 17.98 18.64
C ASP A 51 -19.86 18.33 17.70
N GLY A 52 -20.35 17.36 16.91
CA GLY A 52 -21.43 17.58 15.94
C GLY A 52 -21.04 18.50 14.78
N ALA A 53 -19.75 18.72 14.53
CA ALA A 53 -19.27 19.56 13.44
C ALA A 53 -19.71 19.03 12.07
N ALA A 54 -19.90 19.95 11.12
CA ALA A 54 -20.11 19.59 9.72
C ALA A 54 -18.90 18.86 9.17
N PHE A 55 -19.13 17.93 8.25
CA PHE A 55 -18.09 17.18 7.58
C PHE A 55 -18.51 16.80 6.16
N THR A 56 -17.51 16.54 5.32
CA THR A 56 -17.73 16.00 3.99
C THR A 56 -17.70 14.48 4.07
N VAL A 57 -18.64 13.83 3.40
CA VAL A 57 -18.54 12.40 3.06
C VAL A 57 -18.18 12.31 1.58
N ARG A 58 -17.10 11.58 1.28
CA ARG A 58 -16.71 11.21 -0.07
C ARG A 58 -17.02 9.75 -0.31
N PHE A 59 -17.28 9.41 -1.56
CA PHE A 59 -17.34 8.04 -2.04
C PHE A 59 -17.03 8.06 -3.52
N GLN A 60 -16.70 6.90 -4.06
CA GLN A 60 -16.44 6.75 -5.48
C GLN A 60 -17.38 5.74 -6.12
N ALA A 61 -17.54 5.91 -7.43
CA ALA A 61 -18.22 5.02 -8.34
C ALA A 61 -17.49 5.06 -9.68
N TYR A 62 -17.78 4.14 -10.59
CA TYR A 62 -17.24 4.26 -11.95
C TYR A 62 -17.74 5.54 -12.62
N ARG A 63 -16.93 6.13 -13.50
CA ARG A 63 -17.38 7.27 -14.31
C ARG A 63 -18.62 6.86 -15.11
N ASN A 64 -19.62 7.74 -15.15
CA ASN A 64 -20.90 7.59 -15.86
C ASN A 64 -21.85 6.51 -15.32
N ASP A 65 -21.51 5.83 -14.22
CA ASP A 65 -22.37 4.87 -13.52
C ASP A 65 -23.56 5.59 -12.87
N LEU A 66 -23.30 6.63 -12.09
CA LEU A 66 -24.35 7.31 -11.35
C LEU A 66 -24.89 8.54 -12.09
N THR A 67 -26.22 8.64 -12.14
CA THR A 67 -26.91 9.87 -12.54
C THR A 67 -27.08 10.84 -11.38
N THR A 68 -27.42 10.32 -10.19
CA THR A 68 -27.55 11.08 -8.96
C THR A 68 -27.12 10.25 -7.76
N ALA A 69 -26.71 10.93 -6.69
CA ALA A 69 -26.46 10.30 -5.41
C ALA A 69 -26.79 11.27 -4.27
N ARG A 70 -27.17 10.73 -3.12
CA ARG A 70 -27.48 11.52 -1.92
C ARG A 70 -27.28 10.69 -0.66
N LEU A 71 -27.12 11.34 0.47
CA LEU A 71 -27.02 10.69 1.77
C LEU A 71 -28.34 10.84 2.52
N ASN A 72 -28.79 9.75 3.13
CA ASN A 72 -29.72 9.84 4.23
C ASN A 72 -28.91 10.10 5.50
N VAL A 73 -29.15 11.21 6.18
CA VAL A 73 -28.48 11.59 7.42
C VAL A 73 -29.52 11.64 8.53
N ASP A 74 -29.33 10.82 9.56
CA ASP A 74 -30.23 10.72 10.70
C ASP A 74 -29.49 11.08 11.99
N ASP A 75 -29.86 12.21 12.58
CA ASP A 75 -29.40 12.68 13.89
C ASP A 75 -30.54 12.63 14.94
N GLY A 76 -31.57 11.83 14.68
CA GLY A 76 -32.87 11.83 15.36
C GLY A 76 -34.02 12.30 14.46
N SER A 77 -33.70 12.87 13.30
CA SER A 77 -34.63 13.17 12.22
C SER A 77 -33.95 12.99 10.86
N ALA A 78 -34.29 11.91 10.15
CA ALA A 78 -33.77 11.65 8.81
C ALA A 78 -33.95 12.84 7.84
N THR A 79 -32.85 13.26 7.23
CA THR A 79 -32.79 14.30 6.20
C THR A 79 -31.98 13.80 5.00
N TRP A 80 -32.29 14.32 3.82
CA TRP A 80 -31.57 13.96 2.59
C TRP A 80 -30.62 15.08 2.19
N VAL A 81 -29.35 14.72 2.01
CA VAL A 81 -28.27 15.63 1.59
C VAL A 81 -27.79 15.21 0.21
N ALA A 82 -27.92 16.09 -0.79
CA ALA A 82 -27.46 15.79 -2.14
C ALA A 82 -25.93 15.64 -2.19
N ALA A 83 -25.45 14.62 -2.91
CA ALA A 83 -24.05 14.51 -3.28
C ALA A 83 -23.83 15.18 -4.64
N SER A 84 -22.60 15.65 -4.88
CA SER A 84 -22.19 16.27 -6.13
C SER A 84 -20.86 15.70 -6.59
N LEU A 85 -20.68 15.60 -7.90
CA LEU A 85 -19.40 15.23 -8.49
C LEU A 85 -18.35 16.29 -8.16
N THR A 86 -17.25 15.88 -7.54
CA THR A 86 -16.16 16.75 -7.10
C THR A 86 -14.86 16.55 -7.87
N GLY A 87 -14.72 15.43 -8.58
CA GLY A 87 -13.54 15.15 -9.37
C GLY A 87 -13.55 13.73 -9.91
N THR A 88 -12.40 13.31 -10.40
CA THR A 88 -12.19 11.96 -10.92
C THR A 88 -10.85 11.43 -10.45
N ARG A 89 -10.73 10.11 -10.28
CA ARG A 89 -9.50 9.41 -9.95
C ARG A 89 -9.41 8.20 -10.88
N GLY A 90 -8.49 8.23 -11.86
CA GLY A 90 -8.44 7.21 -12.91
C GLY A 90 -9.84 6.95 -13.51
N PRO A 91 -10.37 5.72 -13.53
CA PRO A 91 -11.67 5.40 -14.11
C PRO A 91 -12.87 5.78 -13.23
N TYR A 92 -12.65 6.31 -12.03
CA TYR A 92 -13.70 6.63 -11.07
C TYR A 92 -14.11 8.10 -11.08
N ALA A 93 -15.38 8.31 -10.74
CA ALA A 93 -15.96 9.59 -10.38
C ALA A 93 -16.01 9.70 -8.85
N VAL A 94 -15.49 10.81 -8.30
CA VAL A 94 -15.49 11.08 -6.87
C VAL A 94 -16.66 11.99 -6.54
N TRP A 95 -17.59 11.49 -5.74
CA TRP A 95 -18.77 12.21 -5.28
C TRP A 95 -18.57 12.67 -3.84
N SER A 96 -19.08 13.85 -3.52
CA SER A 96 -19.02 14.40 -2.17
C SER A 96 -20.38 14.95 -1.73
N ALA A 97 -20.72 14.74 -0.47
CA ALA A 97 -21.87 15.34 0.19
C ALA A 97 -21.45 16.08 1.46
N GLN A 98 -22.02 17.28 1.67
CA GLN A 98 -21.75 18.10 2.85
C GLN A 98 -22.78 17.80 3.94
N VAL A 99 -22.37 17.01 4.93
CA VAL A 99 -23.20 16.71 6.10
C VAL A 99 -23.21 17.95 7.01
N PRO A 100 -24.37 18.56 7.29
CA PRO A 100 -24.45 19.76 8.10
C PRO A 100 -24.09 19.46 9.57
N ALA A 101 -23.70 20.51 10.30
CA ALA A 101 -23.50 20.40 11.73
C ALA A 101 -24.81 20.05 12.45
N THR A 102 -24.71 19.24 13.50
CA THR A 102 -25.84 18.82 14.32
C THR A 102 -25.60 19.15 15.80
N ALA A 103 -26.70 19.33 16.53
CA ALA A 103 -26.68 19.45 17.99
C ALA A 103 -26.84 18.09 18.70
N SER A 104 -27.13 17.03 17.95
CA SER A 104 -27.27 15.67 18.48
C SER A 104 -25.91 15.09 18.85
N ALA A 105 -25.90 14.25 19.89
CA ALA A 105 -24.70 13.55 20.35
C ALA A 105 -24.28 12.41 19.40
N THR A 106 -25.21 11.94 18.58
CA THR A 106 -25.03 10.85 17.62
C THR A 106 -25.59 11.25 16.26
N LEU A 107 -25.03 10.67 15.21
CA LEU A 107 -25.49 10.81 13.84
C LEU A 107 -25.22 9.49 13.11
N SER A 108 -26.08 9.07 12.19
CA SER A 108 -25.75 8.04 11.22
C SER A 108 -26.08 8.48 9.82
N TYR A 109 -25.43 7.85 8.83
CA TYR A 109 -25.77 8.05 7.44
C TYR A 109 -25.59 6.79 6.59
N TYR A 110 -26.33 6.71 5.50
CA TYR A 110 -26.05 5.77 4.40
C TYR A 110 -26.17 6.52 3.07
N ILE A 111 -25.60 5.94 2.02
CA ILE A 111 -25.54 6.58 0.71
C ILE A 111 -26.59 5.91 -0.19
N GLU A 112 -27.42 6.69 -0.86
CA GLU A 112 -28.33 6.26 -1.92
C GLU A 112 -27.70 6.63 -3.28
N LEU A 113 -27.68 5.66 -4.17
CA LEU A 113 -27.00 5.68 -5.45
C LEU A 113 -28.03 5.36 -6.54
N THR A 114 -28.16 6.22 -7.54
CA THR A 114 -29.17 6.04 -8.60
C THR A 114 -28.54 6.14 -9.98
N ASP A 115 -28.71 5.09 -10.77
CA ASP A 115 -28.55 5.13 -12.22
C ASP A 115 -29.92 5.01 -12.89
N GLY A 116 -30.27 6.01 -13.70
CA GLY A 116 -31.59 6.14 -14.32
C GLY A 116 -32.80 5.92 -13.38
N ALA A 117 -33.39 4.73 -13.43
CA ALA A 117 -34.54 4.26 -12.67
C ALA A 117 -34.19 3.23 -11.60
N ASP A 118 -32.94 2.72 -11.58
CA ASP A 118 -32.44 1.80 -10.57
C ASP A 118 -31.85 2.57 -9.37
N THR A 119 -32.00 2.02 -8.18
CA THR A 119 -31.54 2.68 -6.95
C THR A 119 -31.09 1.66 -5.92
N ASP A 120 -29.84 1.78 -5.54
CA ASP A 120 -29.20 0.98 -4.51
C ASP A 120 -28.68 1.86 -3.37
N TYR A 121 -28.25 1.19 -2.30
CA TYR A 121 -27.84 1.83 -1.07
C TYR A 121 -26.53 1.22 -0.58
N LEU A 122 -25.60 2.08 -0.15
CA LEU A 122 -24.36 1.68 0.50
C LEU A 122 -24.41 2.03 2.00
N SER A 123 -24.19 1.01 2.83
CA SER A 123 -24.04 1.12 4.27
C SER A 123 -22.84 0.32 4.77
N VAL A 124 -22.70 0.20 6.10
CA VAL A 124 -21.67 -0.65 6.72
C VAL A 124 -21.81 -2.12 6.34
N GLY A 125 -23.03 -2.59 6.04
CA GLY A 125 -23.31 -3.93 5.54
C GLY A 125 -23.00 -4.16 4.06
N GLY A 126 -22.57 -3.13 3.32
CA GLY A 126 -22.29 -3.18 1.89
C GLY A 126 -23.45 -2.63 1.04
N MET A 127 -23.48 -3.03 -0.23
CA MET A 127 -24.48 -2.62 -1.22
C MET A 127 -25.78 -3.43 -1.09
N THR A 128 -26.93 -2.76 -1.13
CA THR A 128 -28.27 -3.37 -1.11
C THR A 128 -29.26 -2.64 -2.00
N SER A 129 -30.26 -3.35 -2.55
CA SER A 129 -31.33 -2.74 -3.34
C SER A 129 -32.48 -2.16 -2.52
N ASP A 130 -32.55 -2.50 -1.23
CA ASP A 130 -33.48 -1.90 -0.27
C ASP A 130 -32.75 -0.96 0.67
N PRO A 131 -33.41 0.08 1.22
CA PRO A 131 -32.83 0.93 2.25
C PRO A 131 -32.25 0.10 3.41
N PRO A 132 -31.04 0.42 3.88
CA PRO A 132 -30.33 -0.42 4.81
C PRO A 132 -31.00 -0.40 6.20
N VAL A 133 -31.11 -1.58 6.81
CA VAL A 133 -31.67 -1.74 8.16
C VAL A 133 -30.61 -1.80 9.25
N ASP A 134 -29.33 -1.78 8.86
CA ASP A 134 -28.16 -1.81 9.76
C ASP A 134 -27.88 -0.46 10.43
N GLY A 135 -28.63 0.59 10.06
CA GLY A 135 -28.50 1.94 10.62
C GLY A 135 -27.41 2.79 9.96
N GLY A 136 -26.70 2.27 8.96
CA GLY A 136 -25.66 2.99 8.21
C GLY A 136 -24.34 3.14 8.97
N PHE A 137 -23.55 4.12 8.54
CA PHE A 137 -22.31 4.54 9.17
C PHE A 137 -22.59 5.43 10.38
N ALA A 138 -22.39 4.91 11.58
CA ALA A 138 -22.65 5.62 12.83
C ALA A 138 -21.48 6.50 13.30
N LEU A 139 -21.82 7.64 13.89
CA LEU A 139 -20.95 8.57 14.57
C LEU A 139 -21.51 8.83 15.97
N ASP A 140 -20.65 8.70 16.97
CA ASP A 140 -20.93 9.07 18.34
C ASP A 140 -19.88 10.09 18.78
N PHE A 141 -20.31 11.34 18.92
CA PHE A 141 -19.41 12.44 19.25
C PHE A 141 -18.94 12.41 20.70
N ALA A 142 -19.55 11.60 21.57
CA ALA A 142 -19.15 11.43 22.95
C ALA A 142 -18.11 10.31 23.12
N THR A 143 -18.29 9.17 22.44
CA THR A 143 -17.35 8.03 22.52
C THR A 143 -16.20 8.13 21.53
N LEU A 144 -16.40 8.85 20.42
CA LEU A 144 -15.44 8.97 19.32
C LEU A 144 -15.03 7.61 18.73
N GLU A 145 -15.92 6.61 18.80
CA GLU A 145 -15.65 5.27 18.27
C GLU A 145 -15.35 5.29 16.77
N HIS A 146 -15.91 6.24 16.02
CA HIS A 146 -15.68 6.43 14.59
C HIS A 146 -14.30 7.01 14.25
N ALA A 147 -13.50 7.42 15.23
CA ALA A 147 -12.15 7.92 14.99
C ALA A 147 -11.25 6.83 14.38
N PRO A 148 -10.33 7.20 13.47
CA PRO A 148 -9.24 6.32 13.05
C PRO A 148 -8.42 5.85 14.26
N VAL A 149 -7.92 4.61 14.24
CA VAL A 149 -6.96 4.13 15.24
C VAL A 149 -5.60 4.80 14.96
N GLY A 150 -4.95 5.29 16.01
CA GLY A 150 -3.73 6.11 15.95
C GLY A 150 -3.98 7.52 16.48
N ALA A 151 -3.15 8.47 16.05
CA ALA A 151 -3.32 9.90 16.34
C ALA A 151 -3.93 10.64 15.13
N THR A 152 -5.06 11.32 15.36
CA THR A 152 -5.76 12.11 14.34
C THR A 152 -5.83 13.59 14.77
N PRO A 153 -4.98 14.46 14.21
CA PRO A 153 -5.07 15.91 14.42
C PRO A 153 -6.42 16.47 13.97
N LEU A 154 -6.96 17.44 14.69
CA LEU A 154 -8.25 18.07 14.38
C LEU A 154 -8.05 19.47 13.77
N PRO A 155 -8.84 19.89 12.76
CA PRO A 155 -8.74 21.23 12.15
C PRO A 155 -8.91 22.40 13.13
N GLY A 156 -9.66 22.20 14.22
CA GLY A 156 -9.91 23.19 15.27
C GLY A 156 -8.90 23.18 16.42
N GLY A 157 -7.83 22.39 16.31
CA GLY A 157 -6.86 22.17 17.38
C GLY A 157 -7.16 20.96 18.26
N GLY A 158 -6.08 20.39 18.80
CA GLY A 158 -6.08 19.13 19.53
C GLY A 158 -5.94 17.91 18.62
N THR A 159 -5.78 16.74 19.25
CA THR A 159 -5.62 15.45 18.58
C THR A 159 -6.50 14.41 19.27
N VAL A 160 -7.20 13.58 18.49
CA VAL A 160 -7.86 12.38 18.98
C VAL A 160 -6.88 11.23 18.92
N PHE A 161 -6.73 10.52 20.03
CA PHE A 161 -5.93 9.30 20.12
C PHE A 161 -6.86 8.11 20.30
N LYS A 162 -6.61 7.04 19.54
CA LYS A 162 -7.33 5.78 19.66
C LYS A 162 -6.36 4.61 19.58
N VAL A 163 -6.42 3.68 20.52
CA VAL A 163 -5.54 2.51 20.57
C VAL A 163 -6.31 1.23 20.87
N TRP A 164 -6.02 0.16 20.14
CA TRP A 164 -6.52 -1.17 20.46
C TRP A 164 -5.74 -1.76 21.63
N SER A 165 -6.44 -2.11 22.71
CA SER A 165 -5.85 -2.77 23.87
C SER A 165 -6.97 -3.52 24.63
N PRO A 166 -7.34 -4.71 24.17
CA PRO A 166 -8.49 -5.43 24.71
C PRO A 166 -8.28 -5.84 26.18
N THR A 167 -7.03 -6.12 26.57
CA THR A 167 -6.71 -6.72 27.89
C THR A 167 -6.58 -5.69 29.01
N ARG A 168 -6.37 -4.41 28.67
CA ARG A 168 -6.16 -3.34 29.66
C ARG A 168 -7.47 -2.72 30.10
N THR A 169 -7.45 -2.13 31.28
CA THR A 169 -8.60 -1.45 31.91
C THR A 169 -8.42 0.06 31.98
N THR A 170 -7.18 0.55 31.93
CA THR A 170 -6.87 1.97 31.91
C THR A 170 -5.75 2.25 30.91
N ALA A 171 -5.87 3.34 30.16
CA ALA A 171 -4.83 3.89 29.32
C ALA A 171 -4.80 5.41 29.44
N HIS A 172 -3.61 5.99 29.23
CA HIS A 172 -3.36 7.41 29.09
C HIS A 172 -2.54 7.63 27.84
N VAL A 173 -2.62 8.83 27.27
CA VAL A 173 -1.65 9.30 26.28
C VAL A 173 -0.68 10.26 26.97
N ARG A 174 0.62 10.02 26.79
CA ARG A 174 1.69 10.84 27.38
C ARG A 174 2.54 11.36 26.24
N GLY A 175 2.85 12.65 26.27
CA GLY A 175 3.64 13.27 25.21
C GLY A 175 4.15 14.64 25.60
N GLU A 176 4.81 15.31 24.65
CA GLU A 176 5.39 16.64 24.89
C GLU A 176 4.33 17.65 25.35
N PHE A 177 3.10 17.56 24.82
CA PHE A 177 1.97 18.44 25.17
C PHE A 177 1.55 18.41 26.63
N ASN A 178 1.79 17.32 27.36
CA ASN A 178 1.45 17.19 28.78
C ASN A 178 2.68 16.98 29.68
N GLY A 179 3.87 17.31 29.18
CA GLY A 179 5.14 17.09 29.90
C GLY A 179 5.38 15.63 30.23
N TRP A 180 4.90 14.72 29.37
CA TRP A 180 4.85 13.29 29.60
C TRP A 180 4.11 12.91 30.89
N GLY A 181 3.12 13.67 31.34
CA GLY A 181 2.29 13.36 32.52
C GLY A 181 1.14 12.39 32.22
N THR A 182 0.36 12.00 33.22
CA THR A 182 -0.85 11.16 33.06
C THR A 182 -2.14 12.00 33.12
N GLY A 183 -2.06 13.28 32.76
CA GLY A 183 -3.17 14.23 32.82
C GLY A 183 -4.31 13.93 31.85
N ASP A 184 -4.02 13.15 30.80
CA ASP A 184 -4.94 12.84 29.71
C ASP A 184 -5.29 11.33 29.70
N PRO A 185 -6.25 10.88 30.52
CA PRO A 185 -6.79 9.52 30.45
C PRO A 185 -7.59 9.30 29.17
N LEU A 186 -7.50 8.09 28.63
CA LEU A 186 -8.34 7.63 27.52
C LEU A 186 -9.51 6.80 28.07
N THR A 187 -10.67 6.92 27.44
CA THR A 187 -11.89 6.19 27.79
C THR A 187 -11.94 4.86 27.06
N LYS A 188 -12.24 3.76 27.77
CA LYS A 188 -12.41 2.44 27.13
C LYS A 188 -13.75 2.39 26.40
N VAL A 189 -13.72 2.09 25.10
CA VAL A 189 -14.88 1.93 24.21
C VAL A 189 -14.68 0.61 23.44
N GLY A 190 -15.48 -0.40 23.77
CA GLY A 190 -15.25 -1.77 23.30
C GLY A 190 -13.86 -2.28 23.70
N GLU A 191 -13.07 -2.71 22.71
CA GLU A 191 -11.68 -3.14 22.87
C GLU A 191 -10.65 -2.02 22.72
N HIS A 192 -11.10 -0.79 22.47
CA HIS A 192 -10.25 0.37 22.24
C HIS A 192 -10.24 1.32 23.43
N PHE A 193 -9.21 2.15 23.49
CA PHE A 193 -9.17 3.35 24.33
C PHE A 193 -9.14 4.58 23.44
N VAL A 194 -10.01 5.56 23.71
CA VAL A 194 -10.19 6.76 22.88
C VAL A 194 -10.21 8.01 23.74
N GLY A 195 -9.60 9.09 23.27
CA GLY A 195 -9.67 10.39 23.95
C GLY A 195 -9.12 11.53 23.11
N ARG A 196 -9.70 12.72 23.28
CA ARG A 196 -9.23 13.97 22.67
C ARG A 196 -8.34 14.72 23.65
N VAL A 197 -7.17 15.15 23.20
CA VAL A 197 -6.28 16.03 23.96
C VAL A 197 -6.17 17.38 23.26
N ALA A 198 -6.60 18.44 23.94
CA ALA A 198 -6.71 19.78 23.35
C ALA A 198 -5.35 20.42 23.01
N ASP A 199 -4.33 20.17 23.84
CA ASP A 199 -3.00 20.79 23.70
C ASP A 199 -2.05 19.98 22.79
N ALA A 200 -2.50 18.82 22.28
CA ALA A 200 -1.73 17.98 21.38
C ALA A 200 -1.81 18.51 19.93
N ALA A 201 -0.67 18.54 19.24
CA ALA A 201 -0.54 19.07 17.89
C ALA A 201 0.48 18.28 17.05
N ALA A 202 0.38 18.38 15.72
CA ALA A 202 1.34 17.75 14.81
C ALA A 202 2.79 18.16 15.11
N GLY A 203 3.71 17.22 14.91
CA GLY A 203 5.13 17.33 15.22
C GLY A 203 5.51 16.93 16.65
N GLN A 204 4.54 16.83 17.58
CA GLN A 204 4.84 16.43 18.96
C GLN A 204 4.98 14.93 19.11
N LYS A 205 5.88 14.52 20.01
CA LYS A 205 6.09 13.12 20.40
C LYS A 205 5.09 12.63 21.43
N TYR A 206 4.69 11.37 21.34
CA TYR A 206 3.81 10.71 22.30
C TYR A 206 4.02 9.18 22.40
N LYS A 207 3.43 8.60 23.44
CA LYS A 207 3.27 7.15 23.67
C LYS A 207 1.99 6.86 24.44
N TYR A 208 1.54 5.60 24.37
CA TYR A 208 0.48 5.10 25.24
C TYR A 208 1.06 4.59 26.55
N TYR A 209 0.32 4.83 27.63
CA TYR A 209 0.66 4.43 28.98
C TYR A 209 -0.50 3.70 29.63
N PHE A 210 -0.31 2.41 29.86
CA PHE A 210 -1.30 1.50 30.40
C PHE A 210 -1.09 1.27 31.90
N GLN A 211 -2.03 0.54 32.51
CA GLN A 211 -1.94 0.11 33.91
C GLN A 211 -0.59 -0.58 34.23
N ASN A 212 -0.19 -0.55 35.50
CA ASN A 212 1.09 -1.12 35.99
C ASN A 212 2.35 -0.48 35.39
N ALA A 213 2.26 0.79 35.01
CA ALA A 213 3.36 1.55 34.42
C ALA A 213 3.91 0.98 33.11
N TYR A 214 3.05 0.32 32.34
CA TYR A 214 3.42 -0.24 31.04
C TYR A 214 3.31 0.84 29.96
N TRP A 215 4.39 1.10 29.24
CA TRP A 215 4.41 2.05 28.14
C TRP A 215 4.55 1.32 26.83
N ASN A 216 3.90 1.82 25.79
CA ASN A 216 4.22 1.38 24.45
C ASN A 216 4.06 2.46 23.38
N THR A 217 4.75 2.23 22.28
CA THR A 217 4.65 3.00 21.04
C THR A 217 3.27 2.77 20.41
N ASP A 218 2.75 3.77 19.68
CA ASP A 218 1.52 3.59 18.91
C ASP A 218 1.76 2.60 17.77
N ALA A 219 1.00 1.51 17.74
CA ALA A 219 1.03 0.53 16.65
C ALA A 219 0.89 1.19 15.28
N ARG A 220 0.02 2.21 15.17
CA ARG A 220 -0.32 2.88 13.92
C ARG A 220 0.32 4.26 13.79
N ALA A 221 1.48 4.46 14.44
CA ALA A 221 2.27 5.67 14.27
C ALA A 221 2.68 5.86 12.81
N LYS A 222 2.42 7.03 12.24
CA LYS A 222 2.83 7.40 10.88
C LYS A 222 4.28 7.90 10.80
N SER A 223 4.91 8.14 11.95
CA SER A 223 6.31 8.52 12.09
C SER A 223 6.81 8.13 13.48
N LEU A 224 8.04 7.64 13.54
CA LEU A 224 8.71 7.17 14.74
C LEU A 224 10.03 7.92 14.94
N ASP A 225 10.45 8.07 16.20
CA ASP A 225 11.82 8.45 16.57
C ASP A 225 12.54 7.28 17.25
N PRO A 226 13.24 6.42 16.48
CA PRO A 226 14.01 5.30 17.03
C PRO A 226 15.12 5.73 17.99
N SER A 227 15.66 6.95 17.83
CA SER A 227 16.73 7.47 18.70
C SER A 227 16.24 7.78 20.12
N ASP A 228 14.92 7.88 20.28
CA ASP A 228 14.23 8.18 21.52
C ASP A 228 13.21 7.09 21.84
N ASN A 229 13.70 5.84 21.85
CA ASN A 229 12.93 4.64 22.22
C ASN A 229 11.65 4.50 21.37
N TYR A 230 11.68 4.80 20.08
CA TYR A 230 10.50 4.73 19.20
C TYR A 230 9.31 5.55 19.71
N ASN A 231 9.54 6.77 20.19
CA ASN A 231 8.45 7.71 20.43
C ASN A 231 7.69 7.95 19.11
N ALA A 232 6.36 7.86 19.14
CA ALA A 232 5.52 8.15 17.98
C ALA A 232 5.40 9.66 17.80
N LEU A 233 5.30 10.13 16.56
CA LEU A 233 5.05 11.54 16.25
C LEU A 233 3.64 11.72 15.71
N ILE A 234 2.98 12.78 16.16
CA ILE A 234 1.70 13.20 15.59
C ILE A 234 1.98 13.78 14.20
N VAL A 235 1.45 13.16 13.14
CA VAL A 235 1.62 13.60 11.75
C VAL A 235 0.31 14.21 11.25
N ASP A 236 0.39 15.41 10.67
CA ASP A 236 -0.72 15.98 9.91
C ASP A 236 -0.76 15.31 8.52
N PRO A 237 -1.80 14.53 8.19
CA PRO A 237 -1.87 13.87 6.89
C PRO A 237 -1.90 14.86 5.71
N HIS A 238 -2.34 16.10 5.94
CA HIS A 238 -2.48 17.16 4.94
C HIS A 238 -1.35 18.19 4.96
N GLY A 239 -0.24 17.93 5.67
CA GLY A 239 0.90 18.83 5.75
C GLY A 239 1.61 19.07 4.41
N TYR A 240 1.56 18.09 3.49
CA TYR A 240 2.14 18.17 2.15
C TYR A 240 1.09 18.55 1.09
N ALA A 241 1.44 19.51 0.24
CA ALA A 241 0.61 19.97 -0.87
C ALA A 241 1.08 19.37 -2.20
N TRP A 242 0.39 18.32 -2.66
CA TRP A 242 0.63 17.64 -3.93
C TRP A 242 0.56 18.57 -5.14
N GLN A 243 1.39 18.29 -6.17
CA GLN A 243 1.45 19.08 -7.40
C GLN A 243 1.07 18.26 -8.66
N ALA A 244 1.29 16.95 -8.65
CA ALA A 244 0.98 16.03 -9.74
C ALA A 244 -0.40 15.37 -9.55
N ASP A 245 -1.47 16.17 -9.54
CA ASP A 245 -2.84 15.67 -9.33
C ASP A 245 -3.42 14.92 -10.56
N ASP A 246 -2.84 15.12 -11.74
CA ASP A 246 -3.32 14.54 -13.02
C ASP A 246 -2.49 13.31 -13.48
N PHE A 247 -1.78 12.64 -12.56
CA PHE A 247 -0.99 11.46 -12.91
C PHE A 247 -1.87 10.22 -13.12
N ASP A 248 -1.64 9.52 -14.23
CA ASP A 248 -2.25 8.23 -14.54
C ASP A 248 -1.18 7.13 -14.49
N VAL A 249 -1.52 6.01 -13.84
CA VAL A 249 -0.65 4.83 -13.80
C VAL A 249 -0.50 4.26 -15.22
N PRO A 250 0.73 3.89 -15.66
CA PRO A 250 0.92 3.25 -16.97
C PRO A 250 0.09 1.96 -17.12
N PRO A 251 -0.33 1.58 -18.34
CA PRO A 251 -0.95 0.27 -18.56
C PRO A 251 -0.02 -0.88 -18.16
N PHE A 252 -0.58 -1.95 -17.57
CA PHE A 252 0.17 -3.09 -17.04
C PHE A 252 1.15 -3.69 -18.06
N GLU A 253 0.72 -3.85 -19.31
CA GLU A 253 1.52 -4.41 -20.40
C GLU A 253 2.66 -3.50 -20.90
N GLU A 254 2.67 -2.23 -20.49
CA GLU A 254 3.70 -1.25 -20.85
C GLU A 254 4.69 -0.99 -19.70
N MET A 255 4.53 -1.65 -18.54
CA MET A 255 5.35 -1.41 -17.36
C MET A 255 6.79 -1.90 -17.54
N ILE A 256 7.72 -0.97 -17.30
CA ILE A 256 9.16 -1.19 -17.22
C ILE A 256 9.58 -0.79 -15.81
N VAL A 257 9.71 -1.81 -14.97
CA VAL A 257 9.96 -1.66 -13.54
C VAL A 257 11.45 -1.53 -13.24
N TYR A 258 11.82 -0.52 -12.45
CA TYR A 258 13.13 -0.37 -11.85
C TYR A 258 13.03 -0.58 -10.33
N GLN A 259 13.48 -1.74 -9.84
CA GLN A 259 13.59 -1.99 -8.41
C GLN A 259 14.78 -1.23 -7.82
N LEU A 260 14.56 -0.42 -6.78
CA LEU A 260 15.62 0.31 -6.10
C LEU A 260 15.49 0.33 -4.59
N HIS A 261 16.64 0.35 -3.94
CA HIS A 261 16.78 0.53 -2.50
C HIS A 261 17.19 1.96 -2.19
N VAL A 262 16.32 2.74 -1.53
CA VAL A 262 16.51 4.18 -1.26
C VAL A 262 17.88 4.46 -0.65
N GLY A 263 18.27 3.71 0.38
CA GLY A 263 19.51 3.96 1.13
C GLY A 263 20.81 3.72 0.37
N THR A 264 20.77 3.06 -0.79
CA THR A 264 21.96 2.72 -1.60
C THR A 264 21.89 3.25 -3.02
N PHE A 265 20.76 3.87 -3.42
CA PHE A 265 20.53 4.36 -4.76
C PHE A 265 21.51 5.47 -5.16
N ALA A 266 21.66 6.51 -4.33
CA ALA A 266 22.72 7.51 -4.51
C ALA A 266 23.98 7.07 -3.73
N GLY A 267 25.01 6.67 -4.49
CA GLY A 267 26.22 6.09 -3.95
C GLY A 267 27.24 7.11 -3.44
N ARG A 268 28.24 6.63 -2.68
CA ARG A 268 29.32 7.46 -2.11
C ARG A 268 30.19 8.19 -3.12
N ASN A 269 30.25 7.68 -4.35
CA ASN A 269 31.03 8.23 -5.46
C ASN A 269 30.13 8.82 -6.55
N ASP A 270 28.88 9.12 -6.23
CA ASP A 270 27.97 9.74 -7.17
C ASP A 270 28.46 11.16 -7.54
N PRO A 271 28.76 11.45 -8.83
CA PRO A 271 29.23 12.77 -9.25
C PRO A 271 28.20 13.89 -9.05
N TYR A 272 26.93 13.55 -8.76
CA TYR A 272 25.85 14.50 -8.51
C TYR A 272 25.58 14.77 -7.01
N GLY A 273 26.31 14.16 -6.08
CA GLY A 273 26.19 14.53 -4.67
C GLY A 273 27.03 13.70 -3.69
N THR A 274 27.57 14.35 -2.66
CA THR A 274 28.05 13.72 -1.42
C THR A 274 26.85 13.39 -0.52
N ALA A 275 25.94 12.53 -0.99
CA ALA A 275 24.71 12.21 -0.26
C ALA A 275 25.03 11.77 1.18
N PRO A 276 24.20 12.13 2.18
CA PRO A 276 24.27 11.49 3.50
C PRO A 276 24.19 9.97 3.35
N PHE A 277 24.77 9.22 4.30
CA PHE A 277 24.69 7.75 4.29
C PHE A 277 23.80 7.30 5.45
N PRO A 278 22.69 6.60 5.19
CA PRO A 278 22.17 6.17 3.88
C PRO A 278 21.60 7.31 3.00
N SER A 279 21.48 7.05 1.69
CA SER A 279 20.76 7.90 0.71
C SER A 279 19.29 8.07 1.10
N ARG A 280 18.67 9.16 0.63
CA ARG A 280 17.34 9.64 1.07
C ARG A 280 16.35 9.73 -0.07
N TYR A 281 15.07 9.96 0.26
CA TYR A 281 14.01 10.15 -0.73
C TYR A 281 14.30 11.31 -1.70
N ALA A 282 14.89 12.40 -1.19
CA ALA A 282 15.30 13.54 -2.02
C ALA A 282 16.36 13.16 -3.08
N ASP A 283 17.24 12.20 -2.78
CA ASP A 283 18.26 11.73 -3.72
C ASP A 283 17.64 10.92 -4.86
N VAL A 284 16.59 10.13 -4.56
CA VAL A 284 15.79 9.42 -5.58
C VAL A 284 15.05 10.43 -6.45
N ALA A 285 14.38 11.41 -5.85
CA ALA A 285 13.64 12.46 -6.56
C ALA A 285 14.54 13.23 -7.53
N ALA A 286 15.78 13.54 -7.11
CA ALA A 286 16.78 14.22 -7.96
C ALA A 286 17.17 13.44 -9.23
N ARG A 287 16.85 12.14 -9.30
CA ARG A 287 17.12 11.26 -10.46
C ARG A 287 15.89 10.92 -11.28
N ALA A 288 14.72 11.48 -11.00
CA ALA A 288 13.48 11.20 -11.74
C ALA A 288 13.66 11.38 -13.26
N ALA A 289 14.27 12.49 -13.70
CA ALA A 289 14.53 12.73 -15.12
C ALA A 289 15.46 11.68 -15.76
N HIS A 290 16.44 11.17 -15.01
CA HIS A 290 17.32 10.13 -15.49
C HIS A 290 16.59 8.78 -15.63
N LEU A 291 15.77 8.42 -14.65
CA LEU A 291 14.94 7.20 -14.71
C LEU A 291 13.99 7.26 -15.92
N ALA A 292 13.33 8.41 -16.15
CA ALA A 292 12.49 8.60 -17.32
C ALA A 292 13.30 8.49 -18.64
N GLU A 293 14.51 9.04 -18.71
CA GLU A 293 15.39 8.92 -19.89
C GLU A 293 15.78 7.46 -20.18
N LEU A 294 15.94 6.62 -19.14
CA LEU A 294 16.18 5.18 -19.31
C LEU A 294 14.97 4.41 -19.85
N GLY A 295 13.79 5.03 -19.88
CA GLY A 295 12.53 4.38 -20.25
C GLY A 295 11.83 3.68 -19.08
N VAL A 296 12.25 3.94 -17.85
CA VAL A 296 11.55 3.46 -16.65
C VAL A 296 10.26 4.27 -16.49
N ASN A 297 9.15 3.57 -16.30
CA ASN A 297 7.85 4.17 -15.98
C ASN A 297 7.24 3.64 -14.69
N VAL A 298 7.89 2.67 -14.02
CA VAL A 298 7.55 2.23 -12.67
C VAL A 298 8.81 2.11 -11.82
N VAL A 299 8.83 2.75 -10.66
CA VAL A 299 9.84 2.52 -9.61
C VAL A 299 9.24 1.59 -8.57
N MET A 300 9.90 0.45 -8.33
CA MET A 300 9.58 -0.41 -7.20
C MET A 300 10.55 -0.12 -6.07
N LEU A 301 10.06 0.46 -4.98
CA LEU A 301 10.85 0.65 -3.77
C LEU A 301 10.98 -0.69 -3.06
N ASN A 302 12.21 -1.13 -2.75
CA ASN A 302 12.42 -2.06 -1.65
C ASN A 302 11.77 -1.51 -0.37
N PRO A 303 11.49 -2.35 0.65
CA PRO A 303 10.70 -1.92 1.80
C PRO A 303 11.29 -0.67 2.46
N VAL A 304 10.42 0.32 2.65
CA VAL A 304 10.78 1.63 3.24
C VAL A 304 10.16 1.83 4.60
N THR A 305 9.47 0.84 5.16
CA THR A 305 8.97 0.87 6.52
C THR A 305 10.13 0.86 7.51
N GLU A 306 9.96 1.51 8.66
CA GLU A 306 10.98 1.57 9.73
C GLU A 306 11.52 0.18 10.09
N PHE A 307 12.84 0.08 10.24
CA PHE A 307 13.56 -1.14 10.57
C PHE A 307 14.64 -0.90 11.65
N PRO A 308 15.17 -1.95 12.30
CA PRO A 308 16.20 -1.77 13.32
C PRO A 308 17.51 -1.19 12.76
N GLY A 309 17.95 -0.08 13.33
CA GLY A 309 19.24 0.55 13.04
C GLY A 309 19.27 1.37 11.75
N ASP A 310 20.45 1.88 11.39
CA ASP A 310 20.57 2.87 10.31
C ASP A 310 20.75 2.24 8.91
N TYR A 311 20.96 0.92 8.84
CA TYR A 311 21.25 0.19 7.60
C TYR A 311 20.56 -1.18 7.61
N SER A 312 19.59 -1.35 6.73
CA SER A 312 18.93 -2.62 6.43
C SER A 312 18.62 -2.71 4.94
N ALA A 313 18.24 -3.90 4.48
CA ALA A 313 17.56 -4.08 3.19
C ALA A 313 16.07 -3.74 3.24
N GLY A 314 15.51 -3.53 4.44
CA GLY A 314 14.10 -3.20 4.68
C GLY A 314 13.21 -4.40 5.03
N TYR A 315 13.62 -5.63 4.71
CA TYR A 315 12.82 -6.87 4.89
C TYR A 315 12.74 -7.38 6.34
N ASN A 316 12.91 -6.50 7.32
CA ASN A 316 12.77 -6.81 8.74
C ASN A 316 12.02 -5.65 9.44
N PRO A 317 10.75 -5.40 9.07
CA PRO A 317 10.01 -4.25 9.55
C PRO A 317 9.80 -4.32 11.07
N VAL A 318 9.82 -3.15 11.73
CA VAL A 318 9.29 -3.00 13.10
C VAL A 318 7.83 -2.53 13.11
N THR A 319 7.38 -1.96 11.99
CA THR A 319 6.03 -1.43 11.77
C THR A 319 5.66 -1.51 10.29
N GLN A 320 4.37 -1.40 9.97
CA GLN A 320 3.87 -1.29 8.60
C GLN A 320 3.41 0.13 8.24
N TRP A 321 3.48 1.06 9.20
CA TRP A 321 2.81 2.37 9.14
C TRP A 321 3.73 3.57 8.95
N ALA A 322 4.98 3.47 9.40
CA ALA A 322 5.92 4.59 9.38
C ALA A 322 7.03 4.34 8.35
N PRO A 323 7.34 5.32 7.48
CA PRO A 323 8.55 5.28 6.67
C PRO A 323 9.80 5.36 7.56
N GLU A 324 10.88 4.77 7.07
CA GLU A 324 12.21 4.72 7.69
C GLU A 324 12.76 6.13 7.94
N TRP A 325 12.98 6.47 9.21
CA TRP A 325 13.36 7.81 9.62
C TRP A 325 14.68 8.28 9.02
N LYS A 326 15.60 7.37 8.68
CA LYS A 326 16.87 7.74 8.03
C LYS A 326 16.73 8.18 6.59
N TYR A 327 15.69 7.72 5.89
CA TYR A 327 15.45 8.07 4.49
C TYR A 327 14.82 9.46 4.35
N GLY A 328 14.15 9.96 5.39
CA GLY A 328 13.56 11.29 5.44
C GLY A 328 12.32 11.33 6.30
N THR A 329 11.61 12.45 6.24
CA THR A 329 10.28 12.61 6.83
C THR A 329 9.20 11.99 5.95
N PRO A 330 7.99 11.74 6.47
CA PRO A 330 6.83 11.38 5.66
C PRO A 330 6.59 12.33 4.46
N ASP A 331 6.81 13.63 4.65
CA ASP A 331 6.63 14.61 3.57
C ASP A 331 7.75 14.54 2.52
N ASP A 332 8.97 14.14 2.88
CA ASP A 332 10.04 13.89 1.91
C ASP A 332 9.71 12.69 1.00
N LEU A 333 9.04 11.66 1.55
CA LEU A 333 8.53 10.54 0.75
C LEU A 333 7.41 11.00 -0.19
N LYS A 334 6.43 11.78 0.31
CA LYS A 334 5.37 12.36 -0.54
C LYS A 334 5.97 13.20 -1.67
N GLN A 335 6.99 14.02 -1.36
CA GLN A 335 7.70 14.81 -2.38
C GLN A 335 8.40 13.95 -3.44
N MET A 336 9.02 12.84 -3.05
CA MET A 336 9.65 11.93 -4.01
C MET A 336 8.61 11.30 -4.95
N VAL A 337 7.48 10.83 -4.40
CA VAL A 337 6.37 10.27 -5.18
C VAL A 337 5.83 11.32 -6.15
N ASP A 338 5.51 12.53 -5.66
CA ASP A 338 5.00 13.65 -6.47
C ASP A 338 5.97 14.02 -7.61
N THR A 339 7.27 13.99 -7.34
CA THR A 339 8.32 14.27 -8.33
C THR A 339 8.38 13.17 -9.41
N LEU A 340 8.26 11.90 -9.03
CA LEU A 340 8.24 10.77 -9.95
C LEU A 340 6.98 10.76 -10.80
N HIS A 341 5.81 11.02 -10.20
CA HIS A 341 4.53 11.21 -10.90
C HIS A 341 4.61 12.33 -11.94
N ALA A 342 5.21 13.48 -11.60
CA ALA A 342 5.43 14.57 -12.55
C ALA A 342 6.34 14.20 -13.75
N HIS A 343 7.09 13.09 -13.66
CA HIS A 343 7.91 12.54 -14.73
C HIS A 343 7.26 11.31 -15.41
N GLY A 344 5.99 11.01 -15.12
CA GLY A 344 5.27 9.88 -15.69
C GLY A 344 5.71 8.52 -15.13
N ILE A 345 6.23 8.50 -13.89
CA ILE A 345 6.75 7.30 -13.24
C ILE A 345 5.86 6.94 -12.06
N ALA A 346 5.23 5.77 -12.12
CA ALA A 346 4.50 5.19 -11.00
C ALA A 346 5.44 4.69 -9.90
N VAL A 347 4.99 4.67 -8.66
CA VAL A 347 5.76 4.22 -7.50
C VAL A 347 5.03 3.10 -6.78
N ILE A 348 5.56 1.89 -6.83
CA ILE A 348 5.03 0.75 -6.07
C ILE A 348 5.95 0.42 -4.89
N LEU A 349 5.37 -0.07 -3.80
CA LEU A 349 6.12 -0.43 -2.59
C LEU A 349 6.19 -1.95 -2.40
N ASP A 350 7.39 -2.45 -2.14
CA ASP A 350 7.60 -3.80 -1.67
C ASP A 350 7.20 -3.91 -0.19
N ILE A 351 6.15 -4.69 0.11
CA ILE A 351 5.56 -4.84 1.45
C ILE A 351 5.89 -6.21 2.04
N VAL A 352 6.15 -6.23 3.34
CA VAL A 352 6.58 -7.42 4.09
C VAL A 352 5.62 -7.67 5.23
N TRP A 353 4.58 -8.46 4.97
CA TRP A 353 3.52 -8.77 5.94
C TRP A 353 3.67 -10.16 6.58
N ASN A 354 4.59 -10.98 6.06
CA ASN A 354 4.74 -12.36 6.51
C ASN A 354 5.44 -12.46 7.90
N HIS A 355 6.17 -11.43 8.33
CA HIS A 355 6.80 -11.40 9.64
C HIS A 355 7.13 -9.98 10.12
N PHE A 356 7.54 -9.86 11.38
CA PHE A 356 8.22 -8.68 11.93
C PHE A 356 9.63 -9.02 12.40
N SER A 357 10.47 -7.99 12.54
CA SER A 357 11.81 -8.11 13.10
C SER A 357 11.82 -8.78 14.48
N TYR A 358 12.84 -9.60 14.76
CA TYR A 358 13.09 -10.15 16.09
C TYR A 358 13.56 -9.10 17.12
N THR A 359 14.13 -8.00 16.64
CA THR A 359 14.61 -6.88 17.47
C THR A 359 13.74 -5.65 17.26
N ASP A 360 13.58 -4.84 18.31
CA ASP A 360 12.83 -3.59 18.30
C ASP A 360 11.32 -3.71 17.98
N ASN A 361 10.81 -4.94 17.96
CA ASN A 361 9.39 -5.23 17.78
C ASN A 361 8.59 -4.91 19.04
N TYR A 362 8.08 -3.67 19.08
CA TYR A 362 7.23 -3.19 20.17
C TYR A 362 5.81 -3.77 20.13
N LEU A 363 5.40 -4.47 19.06
CA LEU A 363 4.12 -5.17 18.98
C LEU A 363 4.12 -6.50 19.76
N TRP A 364 5.30 -7.09 20.00
CA TRP A 364 5.45 -8.43 20.59
C TRP A 364 4.64 -8.61 21.89
N ASN A 365 4.79 -7.67 22.82
CA ASN A 365 4.01 -7.62 24.06
C ASN A 365 3.23 -6.30 24.14
N TYR A 366 2.41 -6.02 23.12
CA TYR A 366 1.98 -4.64 22.87
C TYR A 366 1.29 -3.94 24.04
N ASP A 367 0.37 -4.61 24.71
CA ASP A 367 -0.27 -4.09 25.91
C ASP A 367 0.21 -4.86 27.14
N GLY A 368 1.43 -5.39 27.14
CA GLY A 368 1.97 -6.32 28.16
C GLY A 368 1.34 -7.71 28.13
N THR A 369 0.63 -8.02 27.05
CA THR A 369 0.30 -9.37 26.57
C THR A 369 0.54 -9.44 25.05
N GLN A 370 0.58 -10.64 24.49
CA GLN A 370 0.76 -10.86 23.04
C GLN A 370 -0.59 -10.70 22.32
N ILE A 371 -1.08 -9.47 22.15
CA ILE A 371 -2.36 -9.24 21.44
C ILE A 371 -2.23 -9.29 19.92
N TYR A 372 -1.01 -9.12 19.39
CA TYR A 372 -0.69 -9.17 17.96
C TYR A 372 -0.09 -10.50 17.50
N TYR A 373 0.17 -11.43 18.41
CA TYR A 373 0.88 -12.68 18.13
C TYR A 373 0.21 -13.85 18.84
N ASP A 374 0.32 -15.04 18.24
CA ASP A 374 -0.02 -16.29 18.90
C ASP A 374 0.95 -16.62 20.05
N ASP A 375 0.49 -17.40 21.01
CA ASP A 375 1.31 -18.03 22.05
C ASP A 375 1.08 -19.56 22.04
N PRO A 376 1.99 -20.37 21.47
CA PRO A 376 3.27 -19.99 20.87
C PRO A 376 3.12 -19.31 19.51
N ALA A 377 4.06 -18.43 19.17
CA ALA A 377 4.06 -17.71 17.91
C ALA A 377 4.30 -18.62 16.69
N VAL A 378 3.80 -18.18 15.53
CA VAL A 378 4.00 -18.83 14.24
C VAL A 378 5.32 -18.34 13.65
N ALA A 379 6.33 -19.20 13.61
CA ALA A 379 7.67 -18.84 13.16
C ALA A 379 7.83 -18.90 11.64
N THR A 380 8.43 -17.86 11.07
CA THR A 380 9.00 -17.88 9.71
C THR A 380 10.53 -17.95 9.78
N PRO A 381 11.25 -18.11 8.66
CA PRO A 381 12.72 -18.05 8.64
C PRO A 381 13.34 -16.71 9.08
N TRP A 382 12.56 -15.62 9.08
CA TRP A 382 13.07 -14.24 9.25
C TRP A 382 12.52 -13.51 10.48
N GLY A 383 11.44 -14.02 11.05
CA GLY A 383 10.68 -13.38 12.11
C GLY A 383 9.46 -14.20 12.49
N ASP A 384 8.75 -13.79 13.53
CA ASP A 384 7.46 -14.39 13.85
C ASP A 384 6.34 -13.67 13.10
N GLN A 385 5.38 -14.45 12.59
CA GLN A 385 4.17 -13.96 11.96
C GLN A 385 3.19 -13.46 13.02
N ALA A 386 2.48 -12.38 12.71
CA ALA A 386 1.39 -11.89 13.57
C ALA A 386 0.22 -12.90 13.63
N ASP A 387 -0.65 -12.74 14.62
CA ASP A 387 -1.91 -13.49 14.74
C ASP A 387 -2.93 -12.98 13.71
N LEU A 388 -2.89 -13.53 12.49
CA LEU A 388 -3.78 -13.16 11.40
C LEU A 388 -5.21 -13.71 11.60
N ASP A 389 -5.45 -14.60 12.58
CA ASP A 389 -6.79 -15.07 12.93
C ASP A 389 -7.61 -13.97 13.64
N ARG A 390 -6.97 -12.90 14.11
CA ARG A 390 -7.65 -11.72 14.69
C ARG A 390 -7.94 -10.65 13.65
N ASP A 391 -9.21 -10.27 13.56
CA ASP A 391 -9.68 -9.18 12.70
C ASP A 391 -8.92 -7.87 12.94
N ALA A 392 -8.71 -7.49 14.21
CA ALA A 392 -7.98 -6.25 14.54
C ALA A 392 -6.52 -6.26 14.06
N VAL A 393 -5.89 -7.43 13.94
CA VAL A 393 -4.54 -7.57 13.38
C VAL A 393 -4.58 -7.49 11.86
N ARG A 394 -5.58 -8.12 11.22
CA ARG A 394 -5.80 -7.96 9.77
C ARG A 394 -6.15 -6.52 9.38
N ASP A 395 -6.94 -5.82 10.19
CA ASP A 395 -7.24 -4.40 10.04
C ASP A 395 -5.98 -3.54 10.13
N TYR A 396 -5.05 -3.88 11.02
CA TYR A 396 -3.76 -3.19 11.10
C TYR A 396 -2.97 -3.23 9.78
N TYR A 397 -2.99 -4.36 9.07
CA TYR A 397 -2.33 -4.49 7.77
C TYR A 397 -3.12 -3.82 6.64
N ALA A 398 -4.43 -4.12 6.53
CA ALA A 398 -5.29 -3.53 5.51
C ALA A 398 -5.32 -2.00 5.58
N ASP A 399 -5.51 -1.43 6.77
CA ASP A 399 -5.50 0.03 6.94
C ASP A 399 -4.12 0.65 6.64
N SER A 400 -3.02 -0.11 6.82
CA SER A 400 -1.69 0.36 6.41
C SER A 400 -1.55 0.44 4.90
N ALA A 401 -2.10 -0.53 4.14
CA ALA A 401 -2.12 -0.45 2.68
C ALA A 401 -2.92 0.77 2.20
N LEU A 402 -4.07 1.04 2.80
CA LEU A 402 -4.89 2.21 2.49
C LEU A 402 -4.16 3.53 2.80
N LEU A 403 -3.39 3.60 3.89
CA LEU A 403 -2.52 4.74 4.18
C LEU A 403 -1.53 4.99 3.04
N TRP A 404 -0.82 3.94 2.61
CA TRP A 404 0.17 4.01 1.53
C TRP A 404 -0.46 4.43 0.19
N LEU A 405 -1.64 3.92 -0.14
CA LEU A 405 -2.36 4.26 -1.38
C LEU A 405 -2.97 5.66 -1.36
N ASP A 406 -3.61 6.08 -0.28
CA ASP A 406 -4.32 7.37 -0.26
C ASP A 406 -3.47 8.53 0.24
N GLU A 407 -2.75 8.37 1.35
CA GLU A 407 -2.00 9.49 1.94
C GLU A 407 -0.65 9.70 1.24
N TYR A 408 0.03 8.61 0.88
CA TYR A 408 1.31 8.66 0.15
C TYR A 408 1.16 8.53 -1.36
N ARG A 409 -0.07 8.32 -1.87
CA ARG A 409 -0.38 8.18 -3.30
C ARG A 409 0.48 7.16 -4.04
N LEU A 410 0.84 6.06 -3.38
CA LEU A 410 1.54 4.97 -4.04
C LEU A 410 0.65 4.29 -5.08
N ASP A 411 1.29 3.70 -6.08
CA ASP A 411 0.65 3.15 -7.28
C ASP A 411 0.39 1.65 -7.22
N GLY A 412 0.64 1.04 -6.05
CA GLY A 412 0.49 -0.39 -5.86
C GLY A 412 1.59 -0.99 -5.00
N PHE A 413 1.66 -2.32 -5.00
CA PHE A 413 2.54 -3.09 -4.15
C PHE A 413 3.17 -4.27 -4.87
N ARG A 414 4.34 -4.70 -4.38
CA ARG A 414 4.79 -6.09 -4.48
C ARG A 414 4.74 -6.69 -3.08
N MET A 415 4.10 -7.84 -2.91
CA MET A 415 4.12 -8.55 -1.63
C MET A 415 5.25 -9.57 -1.63
N ASP A 416 6.13 -9.43 -0.63
CA ASP A 416 7.24 -10.33 -0.38
C ASP A 416 6.78 -11.66 0.22
N ALA A 417 7.35 -12.75 -0.30
CA ALA A 417 7.25 -14.10 0.20
C ALA A 417 5.79 -14.51 0.51
N THR A 418 4.88 -14.41 -0.47
CA THR A 418 3.45 -14.69 -0.27
C THR A 418 3.20 -16.12 0.20
N SER A 419 4.11 -17.05 -0.12
CA SER A 419 4.06 -18.45 0.36
C SER A 419 4.21 -18.58 1.88
N TYR A 420 4.71 -17.54 2.55
CA TYR A 420 4.82 -17.46 4.01
C TYR A 420 3.67 -16.72 4.68
N MET A 421 2.70 -16.16 3.92
CA MET A 421 1.51 -15.54 4.51
C MET A 421 0.52 -16.59 5.03
N ASN A 422 0.41 -17.72 4.34
CA ASN A 422 -0.60 -18.75 4.58
C ASN A 422 0.00 -20.06 5.10
N ILE A 423 0.81 -19.96 6.16
CA ILE A 423 1.43 -21.11 6.83
C ILE A 423 0.61 -21.59 8.04
N ALA A 424 0.79 -22.85 8.41
CA ALA A 424 0.07 -23.47 9.53
C ALA A 424 0.35 -22.75 10.87
N PRO A 425 -0.68 -22.51 11.70
CA PRO A 425 -2.09 -22.92 11.55
C PRO A 425 -3.00 -21.85 10.89
N GLN A 426 -2.43 -20.78 10.35
CA GLN A 426 -3.16 -19.60 9.86
C GLN A 426 -3.34 -19.59 8.34
N GLU A 427 -3.40 -20.76 7.67
CA GLU A 427 -3.43 -20.83 6.20
C GLU A 427 -4.63 -20.07 5.61
N ALA A 428 -5.80 -20.22 6.23
CA ALA A 428 -7.03 -19.56 5.76
C ALA A 428 -6.99 -18.04 5.99
N SER A 429 -6.54 -17.62 7.17
CA SER A 429 -6.51 -16.22 7.56
C SER A 429 -5.46 -15.43 6.78
N GLY A 430 -4.27 -16.00 6.58
CA GLY A 430 -3.25 -15.45 5.71
C GLY A 430 -3.70 -15.30 4.26
N TRP A 431 -4.34 -16.33 3.71
CA TRP A 431 -4.91 -16.27 2.36
C TRP A 431 -5.99 -15.18 2.25
N SER A 432 -6.89 -15.10 3.23
CA SER A 432 -7.95 -14.09 3.24
C SER A 432 -7.43 -12.66 3.38
N LEU A 433 -6.29 -12.45 4.05
CA LEU A 433 -5.67 -11.13 4.14
C LEU A 433 -5.07 -10.70 2.79
N MET A 434 -4.49 -11.64 2.03
CA MET A 434 -4.07 -11.37 0.65
C MET A 434 -5.26 -11.05 -0.26
N GLN A 435 -6.37 -11.77 -0.11
CA GLN A 435 -7.61 -11.47 -0.84
C GLN A 435 -8.13 -10.08 -0.48
N ARG A 436 -8.16 -9.75 0.82
CA ARG A 436 -8.60 -8.43 1.30
C ARG A 436 -7.77 -7.29 0.73
N LEU A 437 -6.44 -7.43 0.67
CA LEU A 437 -5.58 -6.42 0.03
C LEU A 437 -6.02 -6.15 -1.42
N ASN A 438 -6.16 -7.21 -2.22
CA ASN A 438 -6.52 -7.08 -3.63
C ASN A 438 -7.96 -6.56 -3.79
N ASP A 439 -8.92 -7.07 -3.02
CA ASP A 439 -10.30 -6.60 -3.07
C ASP A 439 -10.42 -5.11 -2.66
N GLU A 440 -9.66 -4.65 -1.65
CA GLU A 440 -9.63 -3.24 -1.26
C GLU A 440 -8.99 -2.36 -2.34
N MET A 441 -7.91 -2.83 -2.98
CA MET A 441 -7.28 -2.17 -4.12
C MET A 441 -8.22 -2.08 -5.32
N ASP A 442 -8.85 -3.18 -5.74
CA ASP A 442 -9.77 -3.23 -6.88
C ASP A 442 -11.00 -2.35 -6.66
N ASN A 443 -11.51 -2.29 -5.43
CA ASN A 443 -12.67 -1.45 -5.11
C ASN A 443 -12.33 0.03 -5.00
N ARG A 444 -11.11 0.38 -4.55
CA ARG A 444 -10.74 1.76 -4.23
C ARG A 444 -9.86 2.42 -5.28
N CYS A 445 -9.01 1.66 -5.93
CA CYS A 445 -8.00 2.16 -6.85
C CYS A 445 -7.68 1.11 -7.93
N ALA A 446 -8.64 0.74 -8.79
CA ALA A 446 -8.42 -0.24 -9.88
C ALA A 446 -7.33 0.12 -10.90
N ASP A 447 -6.75 1.32 -10.85
CA ASP A 447 -5.56 1.68 -11.62
C ASP A 447 -4.24 1.25 -10.96
N LYS A 448 -4.28 0.71 -9.74
CA LYS A 448 -3.12 0.32 -8.93
C LYS A 448 -2.79 -1.16 -9.15
N ILE A 449 -1.51 -1.50 -8.98
CA ILE A 449 -1.01 -2.85 -9.31
C ILE A 449 -0.63 -3.63 -8.06
N ALA A 450 -1.02 -4.89 -8.00
CA ALA A 450 -0.59 -5.84 -6.98
C ALA A 450 0.24 -6.97 -7.60
N LEU A 451 1.52 -7.04 -7.21
CA LEU A 451 2.45 -8.09 -7.62
C LEU A 451 2.71 -9.04 -6.45
N ALA A 452 2.82 -10.33 -6.72
CA ALA A 452 3.21 -11.33 -5.73
C ALA A 452 4.61 -11.88 -6.03
N GLU A 453 5.44 -12.06 -5.00
CA GLU A 453 6.50 -13.05 -5.08
C GLU A 453 6.06 -14.34 -4.39
N GLN A 454 5.69 -15.29 -5.24
CA GLN A 454 5.16 -16.58 -4.84
C GLN A 454 6.12 -17.67 -5.31
N LEU A 455 6.99 -18.13 -4.41
CA LEU A 455 7.89 -19.24 -4.67
C LEU A 455 7.62 -20.42 -3.70
N PRO A 456 7.46 -21.66 -4.22
CA PRO A 456 7.31 -22.01 -5.63
C PRO A 456 5.99 -21.47 -6.23
N ASP A 457 5.95 -21.37 -7.56
CA ASP A 457 4.82 -20.85 -8.34
C ASP A 457 3.48 -21.47 -7.91
N ASN A 458 2.45 -20.61 -7.78
CA ASN A 458 1.09 -21.03 -7.51
C ASN A 458 0.09 -20.27 -8.39
N SER A 459 -0.55 -21.00 -9.31
CA SER A 459 -1.54 -20.43 -10.24
C SER A 459 -2.78 -19.81 -9.57
N TRP A 460 -3.05 -20.12 -8.30
CA TRP A 460 -4.17 -19.52 -7.55
C TRP A 460 -3.86 -18.13 -7.01
N VAL A 461 -2.59 -17.73 -6.96
CA VAL A 461 -2.22 -16.39 -6.48
C VAL A 461 -2.76 -15.29 -7.41
N THR A 462 -2.75 -15.54 -8.71
CA THR A 462 -3.22 -14.57 -9.73
C THR A 462 -4.64 -14.87 -10.24
N ARG A 463 -5.41 -15.69 -9.54
CA ARG A 463 -6.82 -15.92 -9.86
C ARG A 463 -7.70 -14.93 -9.10
N PRO A 464 -8.87 -14.56 -9.66
CA PRO A 464 -9.83 -13.70 -8.97
C PRO A 464 -10.24 -14.24 -7.60
N THR A 465 -10.43 -13.33 -6.63
CA THR A 465 -10.84 -13.64 -5.25
C THR A 465 -12.19 -14.35 -5.19
N ASN A 466 -13.13 -13.98 -6.06
CA ASN A 466 -14.45 -14.63 -6.19
C ASN A 466 -14.40 -16.10 -6.65
N MET A 467 -13.27 -16.56 -7.20
CA MET A 467 -13.03 -17.97 -7.54
C MET A 467 -12.23 -18.69 -6.45
N GLY A 468 -11.85 -17.99 -5.37
CA GLY A 468 -10.96 -18.50 -4.31
C GLY A 468 -9.47 -18.25 -4.57
N GLY A 469 -9.11 -17.49 -5.61
CA GLY A 469 -7.72 -17.03 -5.81
C GLY A 469 -7.33 -15.90 -4.86
N ALA A 470 -6.06 -15.49 -4.85
CA ALA A 470 -5.59 -14.40 -3.99
C ALA A 470 -5.81 -13.00 -4.60
N GLY A 471 -6.02 -12.89 -5.92
CA GLY A 471 -6.38 -11.64 -6.58
C GLY A 471 -5.24 -10.84 -7.20
N PHE A 472 -3.97 -11.24 -7.08
CA PHE A 472 -2.84 -10.46 -7.61
C PHE A 472 -2.84 -10.39 -9.14
N ASP A 473 -2.40 -9.26 -9.71
CA ASP A 473 -2.33 -9.04 -11.15
C ASP A 473 -1.30 -9.95 -11.84
N ALA A 474 -0.17 -10.17 -11.16
CA ALA A 474 0.89 -11.05 -11.60
C ALA A 474 1.74 -11.59 -10.45
N GLN A 475 2.46 -12.67 -10.72
CA GLN A 475 3.48 -13.20 -9.82
C GLN A 475 4.86 -13.20 -10.48
N TYR A 476 5.92 -13.15 -9.68
CA TYR A 476 7.29 -13.31 -10.16
C TYR A 476 7.47 -14.67 -10.84
N TYR A 477 8.34 -14.71 -11.86
CA TYR A 477 8.61 -15.93 -12.59
C TYR A 477 10.09 -16.11 -12.90
N ASP A 478 10.73 -17.00 -12.12
CA ASP A 478 12.18 -17.21 -12.13
C ASP A 478 12.69 -17.82 -13.44
N ALA A 479 11.86 -18.59 -14.14
CA ALA A 479 12.32 -19.36 -15.29
C ALA A 479 12.89 -18.47 -16.41
N PHE A 480 12.32 -17.27 -16.61
CA PHE A 480 12.86 -16.31 -17.57
C PHE A 480 14.29 -15.90 -17.19
N THR A 481 14.48 -15.53 -15.93
CA THR A 481 15.74 -15.03 -15.40
C THR A 481 16.81 -16.12 -15.36
N ASP A 482 16.47 -17.30 -14.86
CA ASP A 482 17.34 -18.47 -14.81
C ASP A 482 17.80 -18.88 -16.21
N GLN A 483 16.86 -18.95 -17.16
CA GLN A 483 17.16 -19.32 -18.52
C GLN A 483 18.01 -18.26 -19.21
N LEU A 484 17.71 -16.98 -19.00
CA LEU A 484 18.50 -15.88 -19.53
C LEU A 484 19.95 -15.92 -18.99
N ARG A 485 20.14 -16.11 -17.68
CA ARG A 485 21.46 -16.22 -17.08
C ARG A 485 22.22 -17.43 -17.61
N SER A 486 21.56 -18.58 -17.75
CA SER A 486 22.15 -19.77 -18.40
C SER A 486 22.60 -19.47 -19.83
N GLU A 487 21.79 -18.75 -20.61
CA GLU A 487 22.13 -18.39 -21.98
C GLU A 487 23.27 -17.37 -22.08
N ILE A 488 23.42 -16.46 -21.11
CA ILE A 488 24.60 -15.55 -21.06
C ILE A 488 25.89 -16.36 -20.92
N PHE A 489 25.90 -17.39 -20.08
CA PHE A 489 27.06 -18.29 -19.97
C PHE A 489 27.27 -19.15 -21.22
N ALA A 490 26.20 -19.70 -21.80
CA ALA A 490 26.28 -20.49 -23.03
C ALA A 490 26.76 -19.65 -24.23
N ALA A 491 26.31 -18.40 -24.34
CA ALA A 491 26.79 -17.43 -25.31
C ALA A 491 28.30 -17.17 -25.15
N ALA A 492 28.80 -17.05 -23.91
CA ALA A 492 30.22 -16.92 -23.64
C ALA A 492 31.04 -18.16 -24.07
N ALA A 493 30.41 -19.35 -24.09
CA ALA A 493 30.98 -20.59 -24.60
C ALA A 493 30.76 -20.81 -26.12
N GLY A 494 30.01 -19.92 -26.79
CA GLY A 494 29.76 -19.95 -28.23
C GLY A 494 28.56 -20.79 -28.68
N ASP A 495 27.66 -21.17 -27.78
CA ASP A 495 26.51 -22.05 -28.08
C ASP A 495 25.22 -21.62 -27.35
N PRO A 496 24.70 -20.39 -27.60
CA PRO A 496 23.46 -19.96 -26.96
C PRO A 496 22.22 -20.57 -27.63
N GLU A 497 21.36 -21.17 -26.81
CA GLU A 497 20.05 -21.71 -27.15
C GLU A 497 18.93 -20.67 -26.98
N MET A 498 19.00 -19.56 -27.72
CA MET A 498 18.03 -18.45 -27.65
C MET A 498 16.57 -18.85 -27.86
N TRP A 499 16.31 -20.04 -28.44
CA TRP A 499 14.97 -20.60 -28.57
C TRP A 499 14.31 -20.86 -27.20
N ARG A 500 15.08 -21.10 -26.13
CA ARG A 500 14.58 -21.29 -24.76
C ARG A 500 14.05 -19.98 -24.18
N VAL A 501 14.80 -18.88 -24.32
CA VAL A 501 14.35 -17.52 -23.92
C VAL A 501 13.11 -17.12 -24.71
N ARG A 502 13.12 -17.34 -26.04
CA ARG A 502 11.95 -17.11 -26.89
C ARG A 502 10.73 -17.90 -26.42
N ALA A 503 10.92 -19.18 -26.06
CA ALA A 503 9.83 -20.05 -25.62
C ALA A 503 9.14 -19.50 -24.36
N ILE A 504 9.92 -18.97 -23.42
CA ILE A 504 9.39 -18.33 -22.20
C ILE A 504 8.63 -17.05 -22.54
N ILE A 505 9.22 -16.14 -23.32
CA ILE A 505 8.58 -14.87 -23.71
C ILE A 505 7.24 -15.09 -24.41
N ILE A 506 7.12 -16.11 -25.26
CA ILE A 506 5.87 -16.40 -25.98
C ILE A 506 4.91 -17.31 -25.19
N GLY A 507 5.21 -17.62 -23.93
CA GLY A 507 4.37 -18.45 -23.06
C GLY A 507 4.29 -19.93 -23.49
N ASN A 508 5.29 -20.44 -24.21
CA ASN A 508 5.34 -21.81 -24.69
C ASN A 508 6.26 -22.65 -23.80
N GLY A 509 5.77 -23.10 -22.65
CA GLY A 509 6.52 -23.90 -21.67
C GLY A 509 5.61 -24.65 -20.71
N ALA A 510 6.10 -25.75 -20.13
CA ALA A 510 5.31 -26.71 -19.35
C ALA A 510 4.94 -26.25 -17.92
N TYR A 511 5.16 -24.99 -17.56
CA TYR A 511 5.19 -24.58 -16.17
C TYR A 511 4.20 -23.49 -15.76
N LEU A 512 3.42 -22.89 -16.65
CA LEU A 512 2.31 -22.00 -16.25
C LEU A 512 1.11 -22.07 -17.19
N GLU A 513 -0.06 -22.33 -16.60
CA GLU A 513 -1.36 -22.00 -17.18
C GLU A 513 -1.65 -20.51 -16.96
N GLY A 514 -0.95 -19.58 -17.63
CA GLY A 514 -1.31 -18.16 -17.52
C GLY A 514 -0.28 -17.14 -18.00
N ARG A 515 -0.78 -15.99 -18.48
CA ARG A 515 -0.02 -14.83 -19.00
C ARG A 515 0.25 -13.75 -17.93
N HIS A 516 0.13 -14.08 -16.65
CA HIS A 516 0.13 -13.15 -15.51
C HIS A 516 1.43 -13.26 -14.71
N VAL A 517 2.55 -12.93 -15.38
CA VAL A 517 3.89 -13.04 -14.78
C VAL A 517 4.68 -11.77 -14.91
N VAL A 518 5.49 -11.49 -13.90
CA VAL A 518 6.55 -10.49 -13.96
C VAL A 518 7.82 -11.20 -14.42
N ASN A 519 8.21 -10.96 -15.67
CA ASN A 519 9.54 -11.34 -16.15
C ASN A 519 10.54 -10.28 -15.70
N TYR A 520 11.64 -10.70 -15.11
CA TYR A 520 12.66 -9.79 -14.62
C TYR A 520 14.05 -10.20 -15.11
N LEU A 521 14.97 -9.25 -15.19
CA LEU A 521 16.37 -9.54 -15.55
C LEU A 521 17.21 -9.82 -14.30
N GLU A 522 16.83 -9.18 -13.20
CA GLU A 522 17.53 -9.21 -11.94
C GLU A 522 16.63 -8.68 -10.83
N LEU A 523 16.73 -9.28 -9.63
CA LEU A 523 16.16 -8.77 -8.40
C LEU A 523 17.19 -8.79 -7.26
N HIS A 524 16.85 -8.15 -6.14
CA HIS A 524 17.78 -7.97 -5.02
C HIS A 524 18.24 -9.31 -4.38
N ASP A 525 17.38 -10.33 -4.25
CA ASP A 525 17.77 -11.65 -3.69
C ASP A 525 18.81 -12.40 -4.53
N GLU A 526 18.71 -12.29 -5.85
CA GLU A 526 19.65 -12.90 -6.83
C GLU A 526 20.96 -12.14 -6.93
N ALA A 527 20.94 -10.84 -6.67
CA ALA A 527 22.14 -10.01 -6.65
C ALA A 527 22.83 -10.03 -5.27
N TRP A 528 22.19 -10.60 -4.25
CA TRP A 528 22.65 -10.56 -2.87
C TRP A 528 23.93 -11.37 -2.68
N PRO A 529 25.06 -10.77 -2.24
CA PRO A 529 26.34 -11.48 -2.21
C PRO A 529 26.35 -12.72 -1.30
N SER A 530 25.60 -12.72 -0.20
CA SER A 530 25.59 -13.86 0.74
C SER A 530 24.73 -15.03 0.26
N SER A 531 23.84 -14.84 -0.72
CA SER A 531 23.18 -15.96 -1.43
C SER A 531 24.10 -16.59 -2.49
N GLY A 532 25.30 -16.05 -2.67
CA GLY A 532 26.18 -16.39 -3.80
C GLY A 532 25.83 -15.64 -5.09
N GLY A 533 24.87 -14.72 -5.01
CA GLY A 533 24.37 -13.89 -6.09
C GLY A 533 25.37 -12.85 -6.60
N GLN A 534 25.19 -12.43 -7.86
CA GLN A 534 25.96 -11.33 -8.43
C GLN A 534 25.17 -10.59 -9.51
N ARG A 535 25.48 -9.30 -9.66
CA ARG A 535 24.89 -8.45 -10.70
C ARG A 535 25.09 -9.06 -12.09
N ILE A 536 24.08 -9.06 -12.95
CA ILE A 536 24.16 -9.62 -14.31
C ILE A 536 25.33 -9.03 -15.12
N VAL A 537 25.59 -7.73 -14.95
CA VAL A 537 26.74 -7.04 -15.56
C VAL A 537 28.10 -7.60 -15.10
N LYS A 538 28.20 -8.00 -13.83
CA LYS A 538 29.40 -8.65 -13.26
C LYS A 538 29.54 -10.10 -13.73
N THR A 539 28.43 -10.77 -14.00
CA THR A 539 28.43 -12.09 -14.67
C THR A 539 28.99 -11.98 -16.09
N ILE A 540 28.69 -10.89 -16.79
CA ILE A 540 29.16 -10.65 -18.16
C ILE A 540 30.64 -10.25 -18.18
N ASP A 541 31.05 -9.33 -17.29
CA ASP A 541 32.41 -8.81 -17.19
C ASP A 541 32.90 -8.82 -15.72
N THR A 542 33.91 -9.66 -15.46
CA THR A 542 34.50 -9.83 -14.13
C THR A 542 35.63 -8.83 -13.83
N THR A 543 36.00 -7.98 -14.80
CA THR A 543 37.04 -6.95 -14.65
C THR A 543 36.48 -5.64 -14.10
N ALA A 544 37.31 -4.81 -13.45
CA ALA A 544 36.92 -3.51 -12.92
C ALA A 544 37.93 -2.42 -13.33
N PRO A 545 37.51 -1.22 -13.79
CA PRO A 545 36.12 -0.77 -14.02
C PRO A 545 35.48 -1.43 -15.26
N HIS A 546 34.16 -1.62 -15.24
CA HIS A 546 33.36 -2.34 -16.24
C HIS A 546 33.16 -1.56 -17.56
N ASP A 547 34.22 -1.01 -18.16
CA ASP A 547 34.17 -0.15 -19.36
C ASP A 547 34.91 -0.76 -20.57
N ASP A 548 35.02 -2.10 -20.63
CA ASP A 548 35.68 -2.78 -21.75
C ASP A 548 34.76 -2.88 -22.99
N ASP A 549 35.34 -2.69 -24.18
CA ASP A 549 34.76 -2.97 -25.50
C ASP A 549 34.14 -4.37 -25.60
N TRP A 550 34.58 -5.35 -24.79
CA TRP A 550 33.98 -6.68 -24.69
C TRP A 550 32.56 -6.67 -24.09
N ALA A 551 32.28 -5.83 -23.09
CA ALA A 551 30.93 -5.64 -22.57
C ALA A 551 30.02 -5.02 -23.65
N LYS A 552 30.54 -4.05 -24.41
CA LYS A 552 29.86 -3.41 -25.57
C LYS A 552 29.61 -4.39 -26.74
N GLY A 553 30.45 -5.42 -26.88
CA GLY A 553 30.32 -6.47 -27.90
C GLY A 553 29.26 -7.52 -27.61
N ARG A 554 28.96 -7.80 -26.33
CA ARG A 554 27.94 -8.77 -25.91
C ARG A 554 26.51 -8.22 -25.92
N VAL A 555 26.33 -6.90 -25.93
CA VAL A 555 25.02 -6.22 -26.11
C VAL A 555 24.53 -6.22 -27.58
N LYS A 556 25.31 -6.78 -28.51
CA LYS A 556 24.98 -6.85 -29.94
C LYS A 556 24.32 -8.16 -30.38
N LEU A 557 23.95 -9.03 -29.44
CA LEU A 557 23.17 -10.25 -29.73
C LEU A 557 21.67 -10.01 -29.54
#